data_AF-A0A2H5YB27-F1
#
_entry.id   AF-A0A2H5YB27-F1
#
_cell.length_a   1.000
_cell.length_b   1.000
_cell.length_c   1.000
_cell.angle_alpha   90.00
_cell.angle_beta   90.00
_cell.angle_gamma   90.00
#
_symmetry.space_group_name_H-M   'P 1'
#
loop_
_entity.id
_entity.type
_entity.pdbx_description
1 polymer ?
#
loop_
_entity_poly.entity_id
_entity_poly.type
_entity_poly.pdbx_seq_one_letter_code
_entity_poly.pdbx_strand_id
1 'polypeptide(L)' 'MRGAIALLMVIGGFALQAIAYFFLAAPWGFPPSSVAHSNPRVPFAPLIFIFGVVLVFLGAVVYEVLPQRRRV' A
#
# COMPACT_ATOMS: atom_id res chain seq x y z
N MET A 1 10.42 -14.41 13.86
CA MET A 1 10.94 -13.26 13.09
C MET A 1 10.18 -13.08 11.78
N ARG A 2 9.95 -14.15 11.00
CA ARG A 2 9.18 -14.04 9.74
C ARG A 2 7.78 -13.46 9.88
N GLY A 3 7.05 -13.83 10.94
CA GLY A 3 5.70 -13.29 11.21
C GLY A 3 5.71 -11.78 11.46
N ALA A 4 6.70 -11.28 12.20
CA ALA A 4 6.84 -9.84 12.43
C ALA A 4 7.18 -9.10 11.13
N ILE A 5 8.07 -9.65 10.31
CA ILE A 5 8.42 -9.06 9.00
C ILE A 5 7.19 -9.03 8.09
N ALA A 6 6.48 -10.15 7.96
CA ALA A 6 5.26 -10.24 7.16
C ALA A 6 4.20 -9.24 7.62
N LEU A 7 3.98 -9.13 8.94
CA LEU A 7 3.04 -8.17 9.51
C LEU A 7 3.44 -6.72 9.19
N LEU A 8 4.72 -6.37 9.32
CA LEU A 8 5.23 -5.04 8.97
C LEU A 8 5.04 -4.74 7.47
N MET A 9 5.24 -5.73 6.60
CA MET A 9 4.99 -5.57 5.16
C MET A 9 3.51 -5.33 4.86
N VAL A 10 2.60 -6.05 5.53
CA VAL A 10 1.16 -5.86 5.39
C VAL A 10 0.73 -4.48 5.86
N ILE A 11 1.17 -4.07 7.05
CA ILE A 11 0.88 -2.75 7.61
C ILE A 11 1.44 -1.64 6.70
N GLY A 12 2.70 -1.78 6.28
CA GLY A 12 3.34 -0.83 5.37
C GLY A 12 2.63 -0.74 4.02
N GLY A 13 2.19 -1.87 3.46
CA GLY A 13 1.46 -1.91 2.20
C GLY A 13 0.09 -1.23 2.29
N PHE A 14 -0.67 -1.46 3.36
CA PHE A 14 -1.93 -0.74 3.59
C PHE A 14 -1.72 0.75 3.88
N ALA A 15 -0.66 1.11 4.60
CA ALA A 15 -0.32 2.52 4.82
C ALA A 15 -0.03 3.23 3.48
N LEU A 16 0.75 2.60 2.59
CA LEU A 16 1.00 3.13 1.25
C LEU A 16 -0.29 3.30 0.44
N GLN A 17 -1.19 2.31 0.48
CA GLN A 17 -2.49 2.39 -0.21
C GLN A 17 -3.34 3.55 0.33
N ALA A 18 -3.45 3.69 1.66
CA ALA A 18 -4.22 4.76 2.29
C ALA A 18 -3.64 6.15 1.94
N ILE A 19 -2.31 6.30 2.01
CA ILE A 19 -1.64 7.55 1.65
C ILE A 19 -1.88 7.88 0.17
N ALA A 20 -1.68 6.90 -0.72
CA ALA A 20 -1.89 7.07 -2.15
C ALA A 20 -3.32 7.51 -2.45
N TYR A 21 -4.31 6.88 -1.83
CA TYR A 21 -5.71 7.12 -2.13
C TYR A 21 -6.25 8.43 -1.52
N PHE A 22 -6.00 8.71 -0.24
CA PHE A 22 -6.57 9.89 0.42
C PHE A 22 -5.77 11.17 0.17
N PHE A 23 -4.45 11.05 -0.03
CA PHE A 23 -3.56 12.21 -0.09
C PHE A 23 -2.99 12.48 -1.49
N LEU A 24 -2.77 11.46 -2.32
CA LEU A 24 -2.11 11.64 -3.63
C LEU A 24 -3.06 11.53 -4.84
N ALA A 25 -4.14 10.75 -4.71
CA ALA A 25 -5.15 10.60 -5.74
C ALA A 25 -6.04 11.85 -5.86
N ALA A 26 -7.08 11.75 -6.68
CA ALA A 26 -8.00 12.85 -6.89
C ALA A 26 -8.73 13.18 -5.57
N PRO A 27 -8.81 14.47 -5.19
CA PRO A 27 -9.42 14.87 -3.94
C PRO A 27 -10.92 14.56 -3.96
N TRP A 28 -11.40 13.99 -2.87
CA TRP A 28 -12.83 13.82 -2.64
C TRP A 28 -13.51 15.19 -2.52
N GLY A 29 -14.71 15.33 -3.09
CA GLY A 29 -15.48 16.55 -2.94
C GLY A 29 -16.76 16.58 -3.77
N PHE A 30 -17.45 17.71 -3.69
CA PHE A 30 -18.75 17.93 -4.32
C PHE A 30 -18.77 19.31 -4.99
N PRO A 31 -19.37 19.47 -6.19
CA PRO A 31 -20.00 18.42 -7.00
C PRO A 31 -18.96 17.49 -7.64
N PRO A 32 -19.23 16.17 -7.73
CA PRO A 32 -18.28 15.18 -8.24
C PRO A 32 -17.92 15.38 -9.72
N SER A 33 -18.71 16.17 -10.44
CA SER A 33 -18.48 16.56 -11.84
C SER A 33 -17.46 17.69 -12.00
N SER A 34 -16.98 18.30 -10.92
CA SER A 34 -15.93 19.32 -11.02
C SER A 34 -14.60 18.69 -11.44
N VAL A 35 -13.94 19.31 -12.42
CA VAL A 35 -12.60 18.90 -12.90
C VAL A 35 -11.57 18.87 -11.76
N ALA A 36 -11.77 19.70 -10.74
CA ALA A 36 -10.93 19.74 -9.55
C ALA A 36 -10.95 18.42 -8.74
N HIS A 37 -12.01 17.61 -8.87
CA HIS A 37 -12.15 16.30 -8.21
C HIS A 37 -11.87 15.12 -9.15
N SER A 38 -11.57 15.38 -10.43
CA SER A 38 -11.21 14.33 -11.40
C SER A 38 -9.70 14.18 -11.56
N ASN A 39 -8.93 15.26 -11.39
CA ASN A 39 -7.49 15.24 -11.56
C ASN A 39 -6.78 14.72 -10.30
N PRO A 40 -5.85 13.75 -10.42
CA PRO A 40 -5.03 13.33 -9.29
C PRO A 40 -4.07 14.44 -8.89
N ARG A 41 -3.80 14.59 -7.58
CA ARG A 41 -2.79 15.54 -7.09
C ARG A 41 -1.39 15.16 -7.57
N VAL A 42 -1.14 13.86 -7.75
CA VAL A 42 0.12 13.31 -8.24
C VAL A 42 -0.14 12.30 -9.37
N PRO A 43 0.52 12.42 -10.54
CA PRO A 43 0.25 11.55 -11.69
C PRO A 43 0.48 10.06 -11.43
N PHE A 44 1.41 9.73 -10.54
CA PHE A 44 1.80 8.35 -10.20
C PHE A 44 1.13 7.81 -8.93
N ALA A 45 0.10 8.48 -8.40
CA ALA A 45 -0.66 7.97 -7.24
C ALA A 45 -1.19 6.53 -7.45
N PRO A 46 -1.69 6.13 -8.64
CA PRO A 46 -2.10 4.74 -8.89
C PRO A 46 -0.94 3.75 -8.78
N LEU A 47 0.26 4.14 -9.20
CA LEU A 47 1.44 3.28 -9.12
C LEU A 47 1.85 3.01 -7.67
N ILE A 48 1.79 4.05 -6.80
CA ILE A 48 2.07 3.89 -5.36
C ILE A 48 1.05 2.95 -4.71
N PHE A 49 -0.23 3.07 -5.08
CA PHE A 49 -1.27 2.17 -4.59
C PHE A 49 -0.96 0.71 -4.97
N ILE A 50 -0.60 0.46 -6.24
CA ILE A 50 -0.22 -0.87 -6.73
C ILE A 50 0.99 -1.41 -5.98
N PHE A 51 2.02 -0.60 -5.73
CA PHE A 51 3.17 -1.01 -4.92
C PHE A 51 2.75 -1.44 -3.51
N GLY A 52 1.81 -0.72 -2.90
CA GLY A 52 1.23 -1.11 -1.62
C GLY A 52 0.53 -2.48 -1.68
N VAL A 53 -0.23 -2.75 -2.74
CA VAL A 53 -0.88 -4.07 -2.95
C VAL A 53 0.16 -5.18 -3.11
N VAL A 54 1.17 -4.97 -3.96
CA VAL A 54 2.26 -5.92 -4.16
C VAL A 54 2.98 -6.21 -2.84
N LEU A 55 3.25 -5.18 -2.04
CA LEU A 55 3.93 -5.33 -0.75
C LEU A 55 3.12 -6.17 0.24
N VAL A 56 1.78 -6.00 0.30
CA VAL A 56 0.89 -6.84 1.12
C VAL A 56 1.01 -8.31 0.70
N PHE A 57 0.91 -8.60 -0.60
CA PHE A 57 1.02 -9.99 -1.10
C PHE A 57 2.42 -10.58 -0.88
N LEU A 58 3.48 -9.78 -1.05
CA LEU A 58 4.84 -10.21 -0.73
C LEU A 58 4.99 -10.53 0.77
N GLY A 59 4.23 -9.89 1.66
CA GLY A 59 4.18 -10.26 3.07
C GLY A 59 3.80 -11.72 3.28
N ALA A 60 2.81 -12.23 2.53
CA ALA A 60 2.42 -13.65 2.58
C ALA A 60 3.52 -14.57 2.03
N VAL A 61 4.15 -14.20 0.91
CA VAL A 61 5.27 -14.96 0.35
C VAL A 61 6.44 -15.03 1.33
N VAL A 62 6.80 -13.92 1.96
CA VAL A 62 7.88 -13.86 2.97
C VAL A 62 7.52 -14.67 4.21
N TYR A 63 6.27 -14.64 4.66
CA TYR A 63 5.82 -15.46 5.78
C TYR A 63 6.04 -16.95 5.52
N GLU A 64 5.74 -17.40 4.31
CA GLU A 64 5.79 -18.81 3.94
C GLU A 64 7.24 -19.27 3.65
N VAL A 65 7.98 -18.49 2.86
CA VAL A 65 9.30 -18.88 2.34
C VAL A 65 10.43 -18.62 3.34
N LEU A 66 10.32 -17.60 4.19
CA LEU A 66 11.42 -17.21 5.06
C LEU A 66 11.66 -18.26 6.17
N PRO A 67 12.87 -18.84 6.26
CA PRO A 67 13.19 -19.82 7.29
C PRO A 67 13.15 -19.21 8.69
N GLN A 68 12.60 -19.95 9.64
CA GLN A 68 12.66 -19.56 11.04
C GLN A 68 14.08 -19.89 11.55
N ARG A 69 14.90 -18.88 11.88
CA ARG A 69 16.20 -19.12 12.52
C ARG A 69 15.98 -19.93 13.80
N ARG A 70 16.45 -21.18 13.82
CA ARG A 70 16.58 -21.99 15.04
C ARG A 70 17.62 -21.28 15.91
N ARG A 71 17.20 -20.76 17.06
CA ARG A 71 18.16 -20.40 18.13
C ARG A 71 18.70 -21.73 18.66
N VAL A 72 19.96 -22.01 18.34
CA VAL A 72 20.74 -23.08 18.99
C VAL A 72 21.20 -22.54 20.34
#